data_AF-A0A5J4G1T1-F1
#
_entry.id   AF-A0A5J4G1T1-F1
#
_cell.length_a   1.000
_cell.length_b   1.000
_cell.length_c   1.000
_cell.angle_alpha   90.00
_cell.angle_beta   90.00
_cell.angle_gamma   90.00
#
_symmetry.space_group_name_H-M   'P 1'
#
loop_
_entity.id
_entity.type
_entity.pdbx_description
1 polymer ?
#
loop_
_entity_poly.entity_id
_entity_poly.type
_entity_poly.pdbx_seq_one_letter_code
_entity_poly.pdbx_strand_id
1 'polypeptide(L)'
;MGNKGSHGKIKWFTVTQITILNTATNARRWENANYSEKLGKIPSHGNEPDDRTQADAERVAEEYVILRNDEEIVDIVWGHHTKK
;
A
#
# COMPACT_ATOMS: atom_id res chain seq x y z
N MET A 1 -8.36 -21.14 35.49
CA MET A 1 -8.60 -21.45 34.06
C MET A 1 -9.06 -20.17 33.37
N GLY A 2 -8.37 -19.73 32.31
CA GLY A 2 -8.77 -18.54 31.55
C GLY A 2 -7.61 -17.75 30.95
N ASN A 3 -6.66 -18.41 30.28
CA ASN A 3 -5.55 -17.72 29.62
C ASN A 3 -5.73 -17.78 28.10
N LYS A 4 -6.68 -17.05 27.50
CA LYS A 4 -6.82 -17.01 26.03
C LYS A 4 -7.41 -15.69 25.53
N GLY A 5 -6.52 -14.75 25.28
CA GLY A 5 -6.79 -13.58 24.45
C GLY A 5 -5.49 -13.15 23.78
N SER A 6 -4.91 -13.99 22.91
CA SER A 6 -3.87 -13.48 22.00
C SER A 6 -4.57 -12.63 20.94
N HIS A 7 -4.79 -11.35 21.27
CA HIS A 7 -5.15 -10.28 20.33
C HIS A 7 -3.93 -10.00 19.45
N GLY A 8 -3.53 -10.98 18.63
CA GLY A 8 -2.44 -10.79 17.67
C GLY A 8 -2.80 -9.64 16.73
N LYS A 9 -1.82 -8.79 16.45
CA LYS A 9 -1.99 -7.58 15.64
C LYS A 9 -2.30 -7.99 14.20
N ILE A 10 -3.16 -7.23 13.53
CA ILE A 10 -3.45 -7.41 12.10
C ILE A 10 -2.52 -6.48 11.31
N LYS A 11 -1.80 -7.03 10.34
CA LYS A 11 -0.94 -6.26 9.41
C LYS A 11 -1.72 -5.87 8.16
N TRP A 12 -1.50 -4.65 7.72
CA TRP A 12 -2.13 -4.05 6.54
C TRP A 12 -1.05 -3.46 5.65
N PHE A 13 -1.24 -3.58 4.34
CA PHE A 13 -0.50 -2.85 3.31
C PHE A 13 -1.36 -1.69 2.81
N THR A 14 -0.79 -0.51 2.67
CA THR A 14 -1.51 0.69 2.23
C THR A 14 -0.74 1.42 1.15
N VAL A 15 -1.46 1.91 0.13
CA VAL A 15 -0.98 2.90 -0.83
C VAL A 15 -1.83 4.14 -0.62
N THR A 16 -1.19 5.27 -0.33
CA THR A 16 -1.87 6.50 0.13
C THR A 16 -1.84 7.63 -0.90
N GLN A 17 -0.79 7.70 -1.72
CA GLN A 17 -0.61 8.79 -2.68
C GLN A 17 0.19 8.31 -3.87
N ILE A 18 -0.21 8.74 -5.06
CA ILE A 18 0.45 8.46 -6.33
C ILE A 18 0.77 9.80 -6.98
N THR A 19 2.04 10.05 -7.28
CA THR A 19 2.50 11.26 -7.96
C THR A 19 2.65 10.97 -9.44
N ILE A 20 2.01 11.80 -10.26
CA ILE A 20 2.00 11.69 -11.71
C ILE A 20 2.67 12.92 -12.31
N LEU A 21 3.63 12.70 -13.19
CA LEU A 21 4.32 13.73 -13.96
C LEU A 21 3.73 13.77 -15.37
N ASN A 22 3.32 14.95 -15.80
CA ASN A 22 3.07 15.21 -17.21
C ASN A 22 4.41 15.52 -17.89
N THR A 23 4.88 14.64 -18.75
CA THR A 23 6.19 14.72 -19.41
C THR A 23 6.26 15.82 -20.47
N ALA A 24 5.11 16.22 -21.04
CA ALA A 24 5.03 17.30 -22.01
C ALA A 24 5.19 18.69 -21.38
N THR A 25 4.71 18.89 -20.16
CA THR A 25 4.65 20.20 -19.48
C THR A 25 5.49 20.30 -18.21
N ASN A 26 6.04 19.17 -17.73
CA ASN A 26 6.67 19.03 -16.42
C ASN A 26 5.75 19.37 -15.22
N ALA A 27 4.43 19.43 -15.44
CA ALA A 27 3.47 19.63 -14.36
C ALA A 27 3.29 18.34 -13.56
N ARG A 28 3.19 18.46 -12.22
CA ARG A 28 2.90 17.33 -11.34
C ARG A 28 1.47 17.41 -10.84
N ARG A 29 0.80 16.26 -10.78
CA ARG A 29 -0.47 16.08 -10.05
C ARG A 29 -0.36 14.90 -9.10
N TRP A 30 -1.25 14.87 -8.12
CA TRP A 30 -1.30 13.80 -7.12
C TRP A 30 -2.68 13.18 -7.08
N GLU A 31 -2.72 11.86 -7.00
CA GLU A 31 -3.93 11.08 -6.76
C GLU A 31 -3.85 10.46 -5.37
N ASN A 32 -4.88 10.66 -4.57
CA ASN A 32 -4.98 10.03 -3.25
C ASN A 32 -5.54 8.62 -3.41
N ALA A 33 -4.66 7.63 -3.44
CA ALA A 33 -5.07 6.24 -3.30
C ALA A 33 -5.48 6.04 -1.84
N ASN A 34 -6.71 5.62 -1.56
CA ASN A 34 -7.08 5.19 -0.20
C ASN A 34 -7.10 3.66 -0.13
N TYR A 35 -6.07 3.04 -0.72
CA TYR A 35 -5.98 1.60 -0.81
C TYR A 35 -5.43 1.01 0.48
N SER A 36 -6.09 -0.03 1.00
CA SER A 36 -5.65 -0.77 2.17
C SER A 36 -6.04 -2.23 2.04
N GLU A 37 -5.05 -3.12 2.07
CA GLU A 37 -5.22 -4.57 1.97
C GLU A 37 -4.77 -5.25 3.25
N LYS A 38 -5.61 -6.15 3.77
CA LYS A 38 -5.30 -6.92 4.97
C LYS A 38 -4.37 -8.08 4.59
N LEU A 39 -3.16 -8.09 5.14
CA LEU A 39 -2.17 -9.15 4.89
C LEU A 39 -2.37 -10.36 5.81
N GLY A 40 -2.91 -10.15 7.01
CA GLY A 40 -3.21 -11.23 7.93
C GLY A 40 -2.94 -10.88 9.38
N LYS A 41 -2.99 -11.90 10.24
CA LYS A 41 -2.68 -11.78 11.67
C LYS A 41 -1.23 -12.15 11.89
N ILE A 42 -0.49 -11.34 12.66
CA ILE A 42 0.87 -11.65 13.10
C ILE A 42 0.77 -12.62 14.28
N PRO A 43 1.14 -13.92 14.11
CA PRO A 43 1.10 -14.88 15.20
C PRO A 43 2.32 -14.70 16.12
N SER A 44 2.19 -15.05 17.41
CA SER A 44 3.31 -15.00 18.38
C SER A 44 4.32 -16.14 18.17
N HIS A 45 3.90 -17.23 17.54
CA HIS A 45 4.72 -18.35 17.11
C HIS A 45 4.22 -18.78 15.73
N GLY A 46 5.09 -18.70 14.71
CA GLY A 46 4.75 -18.97 13.31
C GLY A 46 5.40 -17.94 12.38
N ASN A 47 5.07 -18.02 11.09
CA ASN A 47 5.52 -17.02 10.12
C ASN A 47 4.61 -15.79 10.18
N GLU A 48 5.21 -14.61 10.17
CA GLU A 48 4.45 -13.36 9.97
C GLU A 48 3.83 -13.35 8.56
N PRO A 49 2.68 -12.68 8.35
CA PRO A 49 2.15 -12.48 7.01
C PRO A 49 3.18 -11.72 6.15
N ASP A 50 3.31 -12.14 4.89
CA ASP A 50 4.32 -11.61 3.96
C ASP A 50 4.17 -10.10 3.76
N ASP A 51 5.30 -9.41 3.73
CA ASP A 51 5.34 -7.99 3.44
C ASP A 51 5.26 -7.73 1.94
N ARG A 52 4.28 -6.90 1.59
CA ARG A 52 4.19 -6.30 0.26
C ARG A 52 5.36 -5.36 0.00
N THR A 53 5.76 -5.29 -1.24
CA THR A 53 6.93 -4.57 -1.72
C THR A 53 6.55 -3.31 -2.49
N GLN A 54 7.57 -2.54 -2.90
CA GLN A 54 7.41 -1.45 -3.86
C GLN A 54 6.73 -1.91 -5.16
N ALA A 55 7.06 -3.10 -5.67
CA ALA A 55 6.48 -3.62 -6.90
C ALA A 55 4.97 -3.91 -6.75
N ASP A 56 4.52 -4.31 -5.56
CA ASP A 56 3.09 -4.44 -5.27
C ASP A 56 2.40 -3.06 -5.26
N ALA A 57 3.07 -2.03 -4.74
CA ALA A 57 2.55 -0.66 -4.74
C ALA A 57 2.44 -0.09 -6.15
N GLU A 58 3.42 -0.37 -7.02
CA GLU A 58 3.41 -0.01 -8.45
C GLU A 58 2.23 -0.64 -9.17
N ARG A 59 2.02 -1.97 -9.01
CA ARG A 59 0.86 -2.66 -9.59
C ARG A 59 -0.46 -2.05 -9.12
N VAL A 60 -0.60 -1.78 -7.81
CA VAL A 60 -1.80 -1.14 -7.27
C VAL A 60 -1.98 0.26 -7.86
N ALA A 61 -0.91 1.05 -7.98
CA ALA A 61 -0.99 2.39 -8.52
C ALA A 61 -1.44 2.39 -9.98
N GLU A 62 -0.90 1.49 -10.81
CA GLU A 62 -1.31 1.30 -12.22
C GLU A 62 -2.79 0.91 -12.35
N GLU A 63 -3.33 0.13 -11.41
CA GLU A 63 -4.76 -0.22 -11.37
C GLU A 63 -5.64 0.96 -10.90
N TYR A 64 -5.08 1.90 -10.12
CA TYR A 64 -5.83 2.96 -9.46
C TYR A 64 -5.93 4.26 -10.27
N VAL A 65 -4.96 4.54 -11.14
CA VAL A 65 -4.90 5.79 -11.90
C VAL A 65 -5.01 5.55 -13.40
N ILE A 66 -5.77 6.39 -14.08
CA ILE A 66 -5.79 6.44 -15.54
C ILE A 66 -4.80 7.52 -15.97
N LEU A 67 -3.74 7.09 -16.66
CA LEU A 67 -2.72 7.98 -17.22
C LEU A 67 -3.15 8.46 -18.61
N ARG A 68 -2.82 9.72 -18.90
CA ARG A 68 -2.83 10.25 -20.27
C ARG A 68 -1.57 9.81 -21.01
N ASN A 69 -1.56 9.95 -22.33
CA ASN A 69 -0.44 9.55 -23.18
C ASN A 69 0.89 10.26 -22.85
N ASP A 70 0.83 11.43 -22.22
CA ASP A 70 1.95 12.26 -21.81
C ASP A 70 2.17 12.25 -20.30
N GLU A 71 1.68 11.22 -19.59
CA GLU A 71 1.79 11.10 -18.14
C GLU A 71 2.48 9.81 -17.73
N GLU A 72 3.28 9.89 -16.66
CA GLU A 72 3.91 8.74 -16.01
C GLU A 72 3.83 8.84 -14.49
N ILE A 73 3.76 7.69 -13.82
CA ILE A 73 3.88 7.62 -12.36
C ILE A 73 5.36 7.77 -12.01
N VAL A 74 5.67 8.73 -11.13
CA VAL A 74 7.06 9.03 -10.74
C VAL A 74 7.35 8.78 -9.28
N ASP A 75 6.31 8.66 -8.45
CA ASP A 75 6.44 8.35 -7.03
C ASP A 75 5.15 7.75 -6.47
N ILE A 76 5.30 6.86 -5.50
CA ILE A 76 4.19 6.16 -4.85
C ILE A 76 4.47 6.14 -3.35
N VAL A 77 3.59 6.75 -2.57
CA VAL A 77 3.64 6.68 -1.11
C VAL A 77 2.85 5.46 -0.66
N TRP A 78 3.54 4.51 -0.05
CA TRP A 78 2.97 3.28 0.49
C TRP A 78 3.65 2.90 1.82
N GLY A 79 3.08 1.93 2.50
CA GLY A 79 3.68 1.37 3.71
C GLY A 79 2.84 0.25 4.31
N HIS A 80 3.23 -0.15 5.52
CA HIS A 80 2.50 -1.12 6.31
C HIS A 80 2.17 -0.57 7.68
N HIS A 81 1.03 -0.99 8.22
CA HIS A 81 0.68 -0.66 9.60
C HIS A 81 0.03 -1.85 10.30
N THR A 82 0.13 -1.85 11.63
CA THR A 82 -0.50 -2.88 12.47
C THR A 82 -1.65 -2.28 13.26
N LYS A 83 -2.84 -2.86 13.15
CA LYS A 83 -3.99 -2.50 13.99
C LYS A 83 -4.12 -3.49 15.15
N LYS A 84 -4.31 -2.96 16.36
CA LYS A 84 -4.51 -3.71 17.61
C LYS A 84 -5.98 -4.12 17.76
#